data_AF-A0A6C0KNT2-F1
#
_entry.id   AF-A0A6C0KNT2-F1
#
_cell.length_a   1.000
_cell.length_b   1.000
_cell.length_c   1.000
_cell.angle_alpha   90.00
_cell.angle_beta   90.00
_cell.angle_gamma   90.00
#
_symmetry.space_group_name_H-M   'P 1'
#
loop_
_entity.id
_entity.type
_entity.pdbx_description
1 polymer ?
#
loop_
_entity_poly.entity_id
_entity_poly.type
_entity_poly.pdbx_seq_one_letter_code
_entity_poly.pdbx_strand_id
1 'polypeptide(L)'
;MNIDSIINSSKKENDLHEIRKDNELQVNSIYRFKFTDLFMKDLYNFSKIHQYDERNDFKEAWKIWLEENDEAVDKELERLLRLGYHGDVLNKMFKSARYYFRKKTTDKKEPKERRQYSSLNKELLNEMDKHIEENKCKENYAPKNGFIDFCLKNELILKEGISRMFEQGIKDKELIQNKIKKTYKNRYFMITNK
;
A
#
# COMPACT_ATOMS: atom_id res chain seq x y z
N MET A 1 57.93 1.17 26.44
CA MET A 1 56.65 0.89 25.76
C MET A 1 56.87 -0.29 24.85
N ASN A 2 56.24 -1.43 25.14
CA ASN A 2 56.53 -2.72 24.49
C ASN A 2 55.81 -2.79 23.13
N ILE A 3 56.54 -3.08 22.06
CA ILE A 3 56.03 -3.17 20.67
C ILE A 3 54.91 -4.21 20.58
N ASP A 4 54.96 -5.27 21.39
CA ASP A 4 53.92 -6.31 21.47
C ASP A 4 52.58 -5.78 22.01
N SER A 5 52.61 -4.73 22.84
CA SER A 5 51.39 -4.09 23.35
C SER A 5 50.65 -3.29 22.26
N ILE A 6 51.40 -2.74 21.31
CA ILE A 6 50.84 -1.93 20.20
C ILE A 6 50.25 -2.89 19.16
N ILE A 7 50.96 -3.96 18.83
CA ILE A 7 50.49 -5.00 17.88
C ILE A 7 49.22 -5.70 18.39
N ASN A 8 49.12 -5.97 19.69
CA ASN A 8 47.93 -6.59 20.28
C ASN A 8 46.73 -5.62 20.34
N SER A 9 46.96 -4.31 20.47
CA SER A 9 45.88 -3.31 20.41
C SER A 9 45.33 -3.17 18.99
N SER A 10 46.20 -3.14 17.98
CA SER A 10 45.80 -3.06 16.57
C SER A 10 45.13 -4.35 16.05
N LYS A 11 45.52 -5.53 16.56
CA LYS A 11 44.80 -6.79 16.27
C LYS A 11 43.39 -6.81 16.85
N LYS A 12 43.21 -6.31 18.09
CA LYS A 12 41.89 -6.18 18.74
C LYS A 12 40.98 -5.19 18.02
N GLU A 13 41.52 -4.09 17.51
CA GLU A 13 40.76 -3.11 16.71
C GLU A 13 40.38 -3.65 15.32
N ASN A 14 41.26 -4.40 14.67
CA ASN A 14 40.95 -5.08 13.41
C ASN A 14 39.90 -6.19 13.59
N ASP A 15 40.00 -7.00 14.65
CA ASP A 15 38.96 -7.99 15.00
C ASP A 15 37.62 -7.32 15.32
N LEU A 16 37.60 -6.18 16.03
CA LEU A 16 36.38 -5.40 16.26
C LEU A 16 35.78 -4.80 14.98
N HIS A 17 36.63 -4.48 14.00
CA HIS A 17 36.21 -3.91 12.72
C HIS A 17 35.74 -5.00 11.73
N GLU A 18 36.26 -6.22 11.81
CA GLU A 18 35.78 -7.39 11.08
C GLU A 18 34.44 -7.89 11.66
N ILE A 19 34.30 -7.95 13.00
CA ILE A 19 33.03 -8.30 13.67
C ILE A 19 31.91 -7.26 13.38
N ARG A 20 32.28 -6.01 13.10
CA ARG A 20 31.32 -4.95 12.69
C ARG A 20 30.91 -5.03 11.22
N LYS A 21 31.71 -5.67 10.35
CA LYS A 21 31.36 -5.85 8.93
C LYS A 21 30.46 -7.05 8.68
N ASP A 22 30.53 -8.07 9.54
CA ASP A 22 29.73 -9.31 9.38
C ASP A 22 28.35 -9.26 10.08
N ASN A 23 28.04 -8.19 10.82
CA ASN A 23 26.70 -7.95 11.38
C ASN A 23 25.88 -6.90 10.60
N GLU A 24 26.28 -6.56 9.37
CA GLU A 24 25.27 -6.22 8.35
C GLU A 24 24.63 -7.53 7.88
N LEU A 25 23.91 -8.19 8.79
CA LEU A 25 22.78 -9.03 8.40
C LEU A 25 21.96 -8.14 7.49
N GLN A 26 22.00 -8.43 6.19
CA GLN A 26 21.23 -7.81 5.13
C GLN A 26 19.83 -7.52 5.70
N VAL A 27 19.62 -6.28 6.16
CA VAL A 27 18.37 -5.88 6.80
C VAL A 27 17.41 -5.82 5.64
N ASN A 28 16.78 -6.96 5.35
CA ASN A 28 15.71 -7.02 4.39
C ASN A 28 14.71 -5.97 4.84
N SER A 29 14.67 -4.86 4.10
CA SER A 29 13.77 -3.76 4.35
C SER A 29 12.36 -4.33 4.41
N ILE A 30 11.81 -4.43 5.62
CA ILE A 30 10.46 -4.95 5.80
C ILE A 30 9.52 -3.85 5.35
N TYR A 31 9.14 -3.86 4.07
CA TYR A 31 8.13 -2.94 3.56
C TYR A 31 6.73 -3.27 4.11
N ARG A 32 6.51 -4.52 4.53
CA ARG A 32 5.22 -4.99 5.06
C ARG A 32 5.38 -5.79 6.34
N PHE A 33 5.15 -5.11 7.45
CA PHE A 33 5.03 -5.72 8.77
C PHE A 33 3.70 -6.46 8.89
N LYS A 34 3.78 -7.79 9.02
CA LYS A 34 2.66 -8.70 9.28
C LYS A 34 2.68 -9.12 10.74
N PHE A 35 1.51 -9.44 11.30
CA PHE A 35 1.43 -10.08 12.60
C PHE A 35 1.81 -11.57 12.51
N THR A 36 2.13 -12.20 13.63
CA THR A 36 2.34 -13.66 13.70
C THR A 36 1.09 -14.43 13.31
N ASP A 37 1.25 -15.65 12.81
CA ASP A 37 0.12 -16.45 12.33
C ASP A 37 -0.88 -16.80 13.45
N LEU A 38 -0.38 -17.05 14.67
CA LEU A 38 -1.21 -17.26 15.86
C LEU A 38 -2.04 -16.00 16.16
N PHE A 39 -1.39 -14.84 16.28
CA PHE A 39 -2.09 -13.59 16.55
C PHE A 39 -3.08 -13.20 15.44
N MET A 40 -2.75 -13.48 14.17
CA MET A 40 -3.66 -13.30 13.05
C MET A 40 -4.91 -14.17 13.17
N LYS A 41 -4.78 -15.40 13.71
CA LYS A 41 -5.90 -16.30 13.95
C LYS A 41 -6.79 -15.77 15.08
N ASP A 42 -6.21 -15.27 16.15
CA ASP A 42 -6.97 -14.70 17.28
C ASP A 42 -7.75 -13.46 16.85
N LEU A 43 -7.10 -12.53 16.14
CA LEU A 43 -7.77 -11.39 15.53
C LEU A 43 -8.89 -11.80 14.57
N TYR A 44 -8.66 -12.86 13.78
CA TYR A 44 -9.68 -13.36 12.86
C TYR A 44 -10.89 -13.90 13.61
N ASN A 45 -10.68 -14.70 14.66
CA ASN A 45 -11.75 -15.28 15.48
C ASN A 45 -12.58 -14.18 16.13
N PHE A 46 -11.94 -13.23 16.82
CA PHE A 46 -12.61 -12.05 17.39
C PHE A 46 -13.45 -11.33 16.33
N SER A 47 -12.85 -11.02 15.17
CA SER A 47 -13.54 -10.27 14.11
C SER A 47 -14.74 -11.01 13.51
N LYS A 48 -14.74 -12.35 13.59
CA LYS A 48 -15.82 -13.19 13.08
C LYS A 48 -16.97 -13.32 14.06
N ILE A 49 -16.67 -13.40 15.35
CA ILE A 49 -17.68 -13.35 16.41
C ILE A 49 -18.45 -12.02 16.32
N HIS A 50 -17.71 -10.91 16.21
CA HIS A 50 -18.26 -9.55 16.15
C HIS A 50 -18.56 -9.07 14.71
N GLN A 51 -18.92 -9.99 13.79
CA GLN A 51 -19.05 -9.65 12.38
C GLN A 51 -20.23 -8.71 12.09
N TYR A 52 -21.31 -8.87 12.84
CA TYR A 52 -22.56 -8.14 12.67
C TYR A 52 -22.74 -6.99 13.66
N ASP A 53 -21.80 -6.83 14.59
CA ASP A 53 -21.82 -5.78 15.58
C ASP A 53 -21.83 -4.38 14.95
N GLU A 54 -22.60 -3.50 15.58
CA GLU A 54 -22.58 -2.10 15.26
C GLU A 54 -21.25 -1.44 15.66
N ARG A 55 -21.13 -0.14 15.39
CA ARG A 55 -19.88 0.57 15.63
C ARG A 55 -19.48 0.61 17.09
N ASN A 56 -20.42 0.87 17.98
CA ASN A 56 -20.15 1.05 19.40
C ASN A 56 -19.89 -0.29 20.08
N ASP A 57 -20.75 -1.27 19.86
CA ASP A 57 -20.62 -2.62 20.41
C ASP A 57 -19.28 -3.26 20.06
N PHE A 58 -18.87 -3.18 18.79
CA PHE A 58 -17.55 -3.68 18.38
C PHE A 58 -16.40 -2.98 19.10
N LYS A 59 -16.53 -1.67 19.36
CA LYS A 59 -15.49 -0.89 20.03
C LYS A 59 -15.41 -1.24 21.52
N GLU A 60 -16.53 -1.54 22.15
CA GLU A 60 -16.59 -2.03 23.53
C GLU A 60 -16.01 -3.44 23.64
N ALA A 61 -16.48 -4.36 22.80
CA ALA A 61 -15.94 -5.72 22.72
C ALA A 61 -14.44 -5.73 22.42
N TRP A 62 -13.95 -4.81 21.59
CA TRP A 62 -12.51 -4.67 21.32
C TRP A 62 -11.70 -4.28 22.55
N LYS A 63 -12.23 -3.40 23.41
CA LYS A 63 -11.54 -3.03 24.66
C LYS A 63 -11.42 -4.24 25.60
N ILE A 64 -12.53 -4.97 25.76
CA ILE A 64 -12.57 -6.18 26.58
C ILE A 64 -11.58 -7.21 26.02
N TRP A 65 -11.59 -7.43 24.70
CA TRP A 65 -10.68 -8.38 24.07
C TRP A 65 -9.20 -7.99 24.23
N LEU A 66 -8.87 -6.70 24.20
CA LEU A 66 -7.51 -6.23 24.47
C LEU A 66 -7.08 -6.51 25.91
N GLU A 67 -7.98 -6.38 26.88
CA GLU A 67 -7.72 -6.68 28.29
C GLU A 67 -7.57 -8.20 28.52
N GLU A 68 -8.39 -9.01 27.87
CA GLU A 68 -8.34 -10.48 27.98
C GLU A 68 -7.12 -11.10 27.28
N ASN A 69 -6.51 -10.41 26.32
CA ASN A 69 -5.41 -10.92 25.49
C ASN A 69 -4.15 -10.04 25.60
N ASP A 70 -4.01 -9.31 26.70
CA ASP A 70 -2.95 -8.33 26.95
C ASP A 70 -1.54 -8.89 26.67
N GLU A 71 -1.23 -10.08 27.18
CA GLU A 71 0.06 -10.74 27.00
C GLU A 71 0.38 -11.01 25.52
N ALA A 72 -0.62 -11.46 24.75
CA ALA A 72 -0.46 -11.73 23.32
C ALA A 72 -0.31 -10.42 22.53
N VAL A 73 -1.05 -9.38 22.91
CA VAL A 73 -0.98 -8.04 22.31
C VAL A 73 0.40 -7.42 22.55
N ASP A 74 0.90 -7.48 23.78
CA ASP A 74 2.19 -6.89 24.17
C ASP A 74 3.35 -7.59 23.48
N LYS A 75 3.37 -8.94 23.47
CA LYS A 75 4.36 -9.72 22.72
C LYS A 75 4.40 -9.33 21.25
N GLU A 76 3.24 -9.14 20.63
CA GLU A 76 3.14 -8.79 19.22
C GLU A 76 3.57 -7.34 18.96
N LEU A 77 3.24 -6.43 19.88
CA LEU A 77 3.66 -5.03 19.85
C LEU A 77 5.18 -4.91 19.94
N GLU A 78 5.80 -5.55 20.93
CA GLU A 78 7.26 -5.57 21.10
C GLU A 78 7.96 -6.16 19.87
N ARG A 79 7.40 -7.25 19.32
CA ARG A 79 7.96 -7.89 18.13
C ARG A 79 7.95 -6.96 16.92
N LEU A 80 6.85 -6.24 16.66
CA LEU A 80 6.78 -5.28 15.55
C LEU A 80 7.72 -4.10 15.76
N LEU A 81 7.82 -3.58 16.98
CA LEU A 81 8.77 -2.50 17.31
C LEU A 81 10.23 -2.96 17.09
N ARG A 82 10.57 -4.18 17.53
CA ARG A 82 11.90 -4.78 17.33
C ARG A 82 12.24 -4.98 15.85
N LEU A 83 11.25 -5.25 15.00
CA LEU A 83 11.43 -5.34 13.55
C LEU A 83 11.58 -3.97 12.88
N GLY A 84 11.40 -2.86 13.60
CA GLY A 84 11.51 -1.50 13.07
C GLY A 84 10.19 -0.92 12.55
N TYR A 85 9.04 -1.39 13.03
CA TYR A 85 7.75 -0.75 12.70
C TYR A 85 7.57 0.52 13.55
N HIS A 86 7.57 1.69 12.90
CA HIS A 86 7.41 2.99 13.56
C HIS A 86 5.96 3.50 13.67
N GLY A 87 4.98 2.68 13.28
CA GLY A 87 3.57 3.08 13.31
C GLY A 87 2.84 2.67 14.59
N ASP A 88 1.60 3.13 14.72
CA ASP A 88 0.70 2.70 15.79
C ASP A 88 0.24 1.25 15.56
N VAL A 89 0.77 0.33 16.37
CA VAL A 89 0.48 -1.10 16.28
C VAL A 89 -0.95 -1.40 16.71
N LEU A 90 -1.45 -0.80 17.80
CA LEU A 90 -2.81 -1.05 18.29
C LEU A 90 -3.87 -0.61 17.28
N ASN A 91 -3.68 0.55 16.64
CA ASN A 91 -4.54 1.00 15.55
C ASN A 91 -4.45 0.09 14.32
N LYS A 92 -3.25 -0.42 14.00
CA LYS A 92 -3.06 -1.42 12.93
C LYS A 92 -3.81 -2.72 13.25
N MET A 93 -3.78 -3.19 14.49
CA MET A 93 -4.50 -4.38 14.96
C MET A 93 -6.03 -4.16 14.84
N PHE A 94 -6.55 -3.06 15.40
CA PHE A 94 -7.97 -2.71 15.34
C PHE A 94 -8.48 -2.61 13.89
N LYS A 95 -7.73 -1.92 13.02
CA LYS A 95 -8.09 -1.80 11.60
C LYS A 95 -8.08 -3.16 10.89
N SER A 96 -7.13 -4.02 11.22
CA SER A 96 -7.06 -5.38 10.68
C SER A 96 -8.25 -6.21 11.11
N ALA A 97 -8.65 -6.14 12.39
CA ALA A 97 -9.83 -6.81 12.89
C ALA A 97 -11.11 -6.29 12.21
N ARG A 98 -11.41 -5.00 12.38
CA ARG A 98 -12.68 -4.39 11.99
C ARG A 98 -12.91 -4.32 10.49
N TYR A 99 -11.89 -3.96 9.72
CA TYR A 99 -12.05 -3.67 8.29
C TYR A 99 -11.63 -4.81 7.38
N TYR A 100 -10.60 -5.58 7.78
CA TYR A 100 -10.09 -6.68 6.98
C TYR A 100 -10.71 -8.02 7.38
N PHE A 101 -10.43 -8.52 8.58
CA PHE A 101 -10.83 -9.87 8.99
C PHE A 101 -12.34 -10.05 9.09
N ARG A 102 -13.06 -9.04 9.57
CA ARG A 102 -14.52 -9.04 9.61
C ARG A 102 -15.15 -9.40 8.25
N LYS A 103 -14.64 -8.79 7.18
CA LYS A 103 -15.12 -8.97 5.79
C LYS A 103 -14.40 -10.11 5.04
N LYS A 104 -13.34 -10.68 5.61
CA LYS A 104 -12.56 -11.73 4.96
C LYS A 104 -13.38 -13.01 4.93
N THR A 105 -13.61 -13.55 3.74
CA THR A 105 -14.30 -14.83 3.53
C THR A 105 -13.28 -15.97 3.46
N THR A 106 -13.64 -17.15 3.95
CA THR A 106 -12.87 -18.40 3.74
C THR A 106 -13.10 -18.99 2.36
N ASP A 107 -14.17 -18.55 1.67
CA ASP A 107 -14.50 -19.01 0.33
C ASP A 107 -13.38 -18.62 -0.64
N LYS A 108 -12.71 -19.63 -1.18
CA LYS A 108 -11.78 -19.49 -2.29
C LYS A 108 -12.63 -19.15 -3.53
N LYS A 109 -12.82 -17.86 -3.79
CA LYS A 109 -13.42 -17.42 -5.05
C LYS A 109 -12.58 -17.97 -6.19
N GLU A 110 -13.23 -18.53 -7.20
CA GLU A 110 -12.51 -19.01 -8.38
C GLU A 110 -11.63 -17.89 -8.95
N PRO A 111 -10.40 -18.21 -9.39
CA PRO A 111 -9.50 -17.24 -9.98
C PRO A 111 -10.20 -16.55 -11.16
N LYS A 112 -10.51 -15.26 -11.03
CA LYS A 112 -11.02 -14.48 -12.16
C LYS A 112 -9.95 -14.45 -13.24
N GLU A 113 -10.34 -14.72 -14.48
CA GLU A 113 -9.45 -14.58 -15.63
C GLU A 113 -8.82 -13.17 -15.63
N ARG A 114 -7.50 -13.14 -15.74
CA ARG A 114 -6.76 -11.89 -15.74
C ARG A 114 -7.11 -11.14 -17.03
N ARG A 115 -7.63 -9.93 -16.88
CA ARG A 115 -7.91 -9.04 -18.03
C ARG A 115 -6.63 -8.84 -18.84
N GLN A 116 -6.77 -8.84 -20.17
CA GLN A 116 -5.71 -8.42 -21.07
C GLN A 116 -5.19 -7.04 -20.65
N TYR A 117 -3.90 -6.95 -20.38
CA TYR A 117 -3.25 -5.70 -20.03
C TYR A 117 -3.03 -4.90 -21.31
N SER A 118 -3.81 -3.85 -21.51
CA SER A 118 -3.48 -2.83 -22.51
C SER A 118 -2.86 -1.59 -21.87
N SER A 119 -1.82 -1.02 -22.46
CA SER A 119 -1.38 0.33 -22.12
C SER A 119 -2.19 1.34 -22.93
N LEU A 120 -2.53 2.48 -22.34
CA LEU A 120 -2.98 3.63 -23.14
C LEU A 120 -1.82 4.11 -24.04
N ASN A 121 -2.14 4.61 -25.23
CA ASN A 121 -1.14 5.12 -26.15
C ASN A 121 -0.41 6.35 -25.57
N LYS A 122 0.87 6.47 -25.90
CA LYS A 122 1.74 7.54 -25.38
C LYS A 122 1.21 8.94 -25.70
N GLU A 123 0.64 9.14 -26.89
CA GLU A 123 0.09 10.44 -27.31
C GLU A 123 -1.04 10.89 -26.38
N LEU A 124 -2.03 10.02 -26.11
CA LEU A 124 -3.11 10.33 -25.19
C LEU A 124 -2.57 10.62 -23.78
N LEU A 125 -1.57 9.85 -23.33
CA LEU A 125 -0.96 10.05 -22.02
C LEU A 125 -0.24 11.40 -21.91
N ASN A 126 0.49 11.80 -22.95
CA ASN A 126 1.18 13.08 -23.00
C ASN A 126 0.19 14.25 -23.03
N GLU A 127 -0.92 14.13 -23.77
CA GLU A 127 -1.94 15.19 -23.80
C GLU A 127 -2.67 15.31 -22.46
N MET A 128 -2.89 14.20 -21.75
CA MET A 128 -3.38 14.25 -20.37
C MET A 128 -2.42 15.01 -19.44
N ASP A 129 -1.13 14.69 -19.49
CA ASP A 129 -0.12 15.35 -18.66
C ASP A 129 -0.04 16.84 -18.97
N LYS A 130 0.03 17.21 -20.25
CA LYS A 130 0.02 18.60 -20.71
C LYS A 130 -1.21 19.35 -20.23
N HIS A 131 -2.40 18.77 -20.43
CA HIS A 131 -3.64 19.39 -19.96
C HIS A 131 -3.67 19.57 -18.44
N ILE A 132 -3.14 18.62 -17.67
CA ILE A 132 -3.03 18.74 -16.21
C ILE A 132 -2.07 19.88 -15.85
N GLU A 133 -0.89 19.93 -16.46
CA GLU A 133 0.12 20.96 -16.20
C GLU A 133 -0.39 22.37 -16.50
N GLU A 134 -1.11 22.56 -17.60
CA GLU A 134 -1.68 23.86 -18.00
C GLU A 134 -2.82 24.35 -17.07
N ASN A 135 -3.48 23.42 -16.36
CA ASN A 135 -4.68 23.74 -15.59
C ASN A 135 -4.50 23.58 -14.07
N LYS A 136 -3.44 22.92 -13.59
CA LYS A 136 -3.25 22.60 -12.16
C LYS A 136 -3.20 23.83 -11.25
N CYS A 137 -2.81 24.98 -11.77
CA CYS A 137 -2.73 26.25 -11.02
C CYS A 137 -4.05 27.05 -11.02
N LYS A 138 -5.09 26.59 -11.70
CA LYS A 138 -6.38 27.30 -11.73
C LYS A 138 -7.13 27.11 -10.41
N GLU A 139 -7.81 28.17 -9.96
CA GLU A 139 -8.71 28.07 -8.81
C GLU A 139 -9.76 26.97 -9.05
N ASN A 140 -10.00 26.15 -8.02
CA ASN A 140 -10.94 25.02 -8.05
C ASN A 140 -10.61 23.89 -9.05
N TYR A 141 -9.36 23.78 -9.49
CA TYR A 141 -8.94 22.66 -10.33
C TYR A 141 -8.83 21.36 -9.53
N ALA A 142 -9.88 20.55 -9.64
CA ALA A 142 -9.96 19.22 -9.06
C ALA A 142 -9.90 18.13 -10.15
N PRO A 143 -9.40 16.92 -9.85
CA PRO A 143 -9.25 15.85 -10.84
C PRO A 143 -10.56 15.40 -11.48
N LYS A 144 -11.70 15.63 -10.82
CA LYS A 144 -13.03 15.39 -11.40
C LYS A 144 -13.34 16.39 -12.51
N ASN A 145 -13.18 17.68 -12.22
CA ASN A 145 -13.53 18.76 -13.15
C ASN A 145 -12.51 18.84 -14.29
N GLY A 146 -11.22 18.67 -13.98
CA GLY A 146 -10.17 18.60 -14.99
C GLY A 146 -10.36 17.45 -15.99
N PHE A 147 -10.85 16.28 -15.55
CA PHE A 147 -11.16 15.19 -16.48
C PHE A 147 -12.33 15.52 -17.41
N ILE A 148 -13.38 16.19 -16.91
CA ILE A 148 -14.52 16.62 -17.74
C ILE A 148 -14.05 17.63 -18.78
N ASP A 149 -13.29 18.64 -18.35
CA ASP A 149 -12.70 19.66 -19.22
C ASP A 149 -11.79 19.04 -20.29
N PHE A 150 -10.94 18.08 -19.90
CA PHE A 150 -10.11 17.32 -20.82
C PHE A 150 -10.94 16.62 -21.89
N CYS A 151 -12.04 15.95 -21.49
CA CYS A 151 -12.91 15.26 -22.44
C CYS A 151 -13.57 16.21 -23.45
N LEU A 152 -13.91 17.42 -23.03
CA LEU A 152 -14.51 18.42 -23.90
C LEU A 152 -13.50 19.03 -24.87
N LYS A 153 -12.26 19.26 -24.43
CA LYS A 153 -11.22 19.93 -25.24
C LYS A 153 -10.44 18.99 -26.16
N ASN A 154 -10.36 17.70 -25.80
CA ASN A 154 -9.46 16.74 -26.44
C ASN A 154 -10.24 15.57 -27.08
N GLU A 155 -11.37 15.87 -27.72
CA GLU A 155 -12.27 14.86 -28.28
C GLU A 155 -11.60 13.99 -29.35
N LEU A 156 -10.79 14.58 -30.23
CA LEU A 156 -10.11 13.86 -31.32
C LEU A 156 -9.13 12.81 -30.80
N ILE A 157 -8.19 13.21 -29.94
CA ILE A 157 -7.21 12.28 -29.35
C ILE A 157 -7.88 11.22 -28.48
N LEU A 158 -9.02 11.53 -27.86
CA LEU A 158 -9.83 10.55 -27.14
C LEU A 158 -10.46 9.52 -28.09
N LYS A 159 -11.07 9.96 -29.20
CA LYS A 159 -11.62 9.05 -30.22
C LYS A 159 -10.55 8.12 -30.78
N GLU A 160 -9.38 8.65 -31.12
CA GLU A 160 -8.25 7.85 -31.60
C GLU A 160 -7.76 6.85 -30.54
N GLY A 161 -7.59 7.30 -29.30
CA GLY A 161 -7.20 6.43 -28.19
C GLY A 161 -8.21 5.31 -27.94
N ILE A 162 -9.52 5.63 -28.02
CA ILE A 162 -10.60 4.65 -27.89
C ILE A 162 -10.56 3.65 -29.04
N SER A 163 -10.43 4.10 -30.30
CA SER A 163 -10.33 3.21 -31.47
C SER A 163 -9.18 2.21 -31.36
N ARG A 164 -7.99 2.67 -30.94
CA ARG A 164 -6.84 1.79 -30.70
C ARG A 164 -7.11 0.76 -29.59
N MET A 165 -7.86 1.13 -28.55
CA MET A 165 -8.26 0.19 -27.50
C MET A 165 -9.25 -0.87 -28.01
N PHE A 166 -10.15 -0.50 -28.93
CA PHE A 166 -11.04 -1.43 -29.61
C PHE A 166 -10.26 -2.43 -30.48
N GLU A 167 -9.26 -1.95 -31.23
CA GLU A 167 -8.36 -2.78 -32.04
C GLU A 167 -7.56 -3.78 -31.18
N GLN A 168 -7.18 -3.38 -29.97
CA GLN A 168 -6.53 -4.25 -28.98
C GLN A 168 -7.48 -5.25 -28.29
N GLY A 169 -8.74 -5.35 -28.74
CA GLY A 169 -9.71 -6.33 -28.27
C GLY A 169 -10.51 -5.91 -27.04
N ILE A 170 -10.33 -4.69 -26.51
CA ILE A 170 -11.19 -4.16 -25.45
C ILE A 170 -12.43 -3.55 -26.09
N LYS A 171 -13.53 -4.29 -26.06
CA LYS A 171 -14.80 -3.85 -26.69
C LYS A 171 -15.82 -3.28 -25.70
N ASP A 172 -15.56 -3.43 -24.41
CA ASP A 172 -16.42 -2.93 -23.35
C ASP A 172 -16.20 -1.42 -23.15
N LYS A 173 -17.23 -0.64 -23.49
CA LYS A 173 -17.23 0.82 -23.39
C LYS A 173 -17.02 1.32 -21.96
N GLU A 174 -17.62 0.67 -20.97
CA GLU A 174 -17.52 1.06 -19.57
C GLU A 174 -16.10 0.81 -19.05
N LEU A 175 -15.47 -0.30 -19.46
CA LEU A 175 -14.06 -0.58 -19.14
C LEU A 175 -13.12 0.47 -19.73
N ILE A 176 -13.31 0.85 -21.00
CA ILE A 176 -12.50 1.89 -21.66
C ILE A 176 -12.64 3.22 -20.91
N GLN A 177 -13.87 3.66 -20.67
CA GLN A 177 -14.15 4.92 -19.98
C GLN A 177 -13.53 4.94 -18.58
N ASN A 178 -13.73 3.88 -17.80
CA ASN A 178 -13.19 3.76 -16.45
C ASN A 178 -11.65 3.78 -16.46
N LYS A 179 -11.03 3.18 -17.48
CA LYS A 179 -9.58 3.17 -17.62
C LYS A 179 -9.02 4.55 -17.92
N ILE A 180 -9.57 5.26 -18.91
CA ILE A 180 -9.14 6.61 -19.27
C ILE A 180 -9.30 7.56 -18.07
N LYS A 181 -10.47 7.53 -17.43
CA LYS A 181 -10.76 8.34 -16.23
C LYS A 181 -9.81 8.05 -15.08
N LYS A 182 -9.55 6.77 -14.78
CA LYS A 182 -8.64 6.38 -13.71
C LYS A 182 -7.21 6.82 -14.02
N THR A 183 -6.75 6.64 -15.26
CA THR A 183 -5.41 7.07 -15.65
C THR A 183 -5.24 8.58 -15.51
N TYR A 184 -6.20 9.38 -15.99
CA TYR A 184 -6.16 10.83 -15.86
C TYR A 184 -6.03 11.27 -14.38
N LYS A 185 -6.88 10.73 -13.50
CA LYS A 185 -6.86 11.07 -12.08
C LYS A 185 -5.56 10.65 -11.41
N ASN A 186 -5.05 9.47 -11.72
CA ASN A 186 -3.78 9.00 -11.18
C ASN A 186 -2.63 9.92 -11.61
N ARG A 187 -2.60 10.32 -12.88
CA ARG A 187 -1.61 11.27 -13.42
C ARG A 187 -1.67 12.61 -12.72
N TYR A 188 -2.87 13.14 -12.48
CA TYR A 188 -3.07 14.35 -11.69
C TYR A 188 -2.37 14.26 -10.34
N PHE A 189 -2.64 13.21 -9.55
CA PHE A 189 -2.00 13.04 -8.25
C PHE A 189 -0.48 12.85 -8.34
N MET A 190 0.03 12.22 -9.41
CA MET A 190 1.48 12.11 -9.61
C MET A 190 2.14 13.44 -9.93
N ILE A 191 1.44 14.35 -10.61
CA ILE A 191 1.94 15.68 -10.98
C ILE A 191 1.82 16.66 -9.81
N THR A 192 0.73 16.60 -9.04
CA THR A 192 0.49 17.55 -7.93
C THR A 192 1.17 17.18 -6.63
N ASN A 193 1.50 15.90 -6.42
CA ASN A 193 2.17 15.42 -5.20
C ASN A 193 3.70 15.32 -5.35
N LYS A 194 4.25 15.85 -6.46
CA LYS A 194 5.68 16.11 -6.60
C LYS A 194 6.02 17.47 -6.03
#